data_AF-A0A976IXF8-F1
#
_entry.id   AF-A0A976IXF8-F1
#
_cell.length_a   1.000
_cell.length_b   1.000
_cell.length_c   1.000
_cell.angle_alpha   90.00
_cell.angle_beta   90.00
_cell.angle_gamma   90.00
#
_symmetry.space_group_name_H-M   'P 1'
#
loop_
_entity.id
_entity.type
_entity.pdbx_description
1 polymer ?
#
loop_
_entity_poly.entity_id
_entity_poly.type
_entity_poly.pdbx_seq_one_letter_code
_entity_poly.pdbx_strand_id
1 'polypeptide(L)' 'MFADSGTDVRSGPGVQVLNVAPTEDEISPIIFTIPLQLLAYHVAVFKGTDVDQPRNLAKSVTVE' A
#
# COMPACT_ATOMS: atom_id res chain seq x y z
N MET A 1 -4.26 -6.99 -7.33
CA MET A 1 -2.98 -6.59 -7.94
C MET A 1 -3.06 -5.10 -8.22
N PHE A 2 -2.04 -4.33 -7.80
CA PHE A 2 -1.86 -2.97 -8.28
C PHE A 2 -1.11 -3.01 -9.60
N ALA A 3 -1.54 -2.23 -10.57
CA ALA A 3 -0.92 -2.18 -11.90
C ALA A 3 -0.82 -0.74 -12.38
N ASP A 4 0.23 -0.41 -13.11
CA ASP A 4 0.30 0.85 -13.83
C ASP A 4 -0.80 0.86 -14.91
N SER A 5 -1.59 1.93 -14.95
CA SER A 5 -2.63 2.14 -15.96
C SER A 5 -2.18 2.15 -17.42
N GLY A 6 -0.87 2.27 -17.70
CA GLY A 6 -0.25 2.11 -19.01
C GLY A 6 -0.01 0.65 -19.44
N THR A 7 -0.24 -0.32 -18.54
CA THR A 7 -0.07 -1.75 -18.83
C THR A 7 -1.40 -2.41 -19.18
N ASP A 8 -1.41 -3.34 -20.14
CA ASP A 8 -2.63 -4.09 -20.53
C ASP A 8 -2.89 -5.27 -19.57
N VAL A 9 -2.99 -4.99 -18.28
CA VAL A 9 -3.33 -5.98 -17.24
C VAL A 9 -4.81 -5.84 -16.90
N ARG A 10 -5.57 -6.92 -17.06
CA ARG A 10 -7.03 -6.94 -16.89
C ARG A 10 -7.45 -7.81 -15.71
N SER A 11 -8.53 -7.42 -15.04
CA SER A 11 -9.17 -8.25 -14.03
C SER A 11 -9.71 -9.55 -14.65
N GLY A 12 -9.68 -10.64 -13.89
CA GLY A 12 -10.15 -11.96 -14.29
C GLY A 12 -10.60 -12.78 -13.07
N PRO A 13 -11.03 -14.03 -13.28
CA PRO A 13 -11.42 -14.90 -12.17
C PRO A 13 -10.30 -15.03 -11.12
N GLY A 14 -10.58 -14.65 -9.87
CA GLY A 14 -9.60 -14.66 -8.79
C GLY A 14 -8.57 -13.53 -8.80
N VAL A 15 -8.63 -12.61 -9.77
CA VAL A 15 -7.69 -11.49 -9.90
C VAL A 15 -8.45 -10.17 -10.06
N GLN A 16 -8.37 -9.31 -9.05
CA GLN A 16 -8.80 -7.92 -9.15
C GLN A 16 -7.60 -7.02 -9.43
N VAL A 17 -7.68 -6.23 -10.50
CA VAL A 17 -6.68 -5.21 -10.84
C VAL A 17 -7.14 -3.85 -10.34
N LEU A 18 -6.26 -3.13 -9.66
CA LEU A 18 -6.45 -1.75 -9.21
C LEU A 18 -5.41 -0.89 -9.92
N ASN A 19 -5.87 -0.01 -10.80
CA ASN A 19 -4.99 0.83 -11.60
C ASN A 19 -4.43 1.97 -10.75
N VAL A 20 -3.11 2.13 -10.82
CA VAL A 20 -2.35 3.24 -10.26
C VAL A 20 -2.00 4.18 -11.42
N ALA A 21 -1.75 5.46 -11.11
CA ALA A 21 -1.32 6.44 -12.11
C ALA A 21 -0.07 5.95 -12.86
N PRO A 22 0.11 6.33 -14.14
CA PRO A 22 1.32 6.01 -14.88
C PRO A 22 2.56 6.54 -14.17
N THR A 23 3.62 5.74 -14.17
CA THR A 23 4.86 6.06 -13.47
C THR A 23 6.07 5.65 -14.31
N GLU A 24 7.15 6.40 -14.22
CA GLU A 24 8.44 6.02 -14.81
C GLU A 24 9.02 4.83 -14.03
N ASP A 25 9.78 3.95 -14.69
CA ASP A 25 10.30 2.73 -14.10
C ASP A 25 11.18 3.01 -12.87
N GLU A 26 11.96 4.10 -12.91
CA GLU A 26 12.88 4.53 -11.86
C GLU A 26 12.17 4.88 -10.54
N ILE A 27 10.95 5.43 -10.61
CA ILE A 27 10.19 5.88 -9.44
C ILE A 27 9.03 4.95 -9.08
N SER A 28 8.72 3.97 -9.94
CA SER A 28 7.63 3.01 -9.75
C SER A 28 7.64 2.36 -8.36
N PRO A 29 8.77 1.92 -7.78
CA PRO A 29 8.78 1.35 -6.43
C PRO A 29 8.21 2.29 -5.36
N ILE A 30 8.45 3.61 -5.49
CA ILE A 30 7.94 4.61 -4.56
C ILE A 30 6.44 4.77 -4.74
N ILE A 31 5.97 4.94 -5.98
CA ILE A 31 4.55 5.16 -6.28
C ILE A 31 3.70 3.96 -5.85
N PHE A 32 4.18 2.74 -6.07
CA PHE A 32 3.47 1.52 -5.68
C PHE A 32 3.40 1.31 -4.16
N THR A 33 4.22 1.99 -3.35
CA THR A 33 4.10 1.93 -1.88
C THR A 33 2.88 2.69 -1.35
N ILE A 34 2.46 3.76 -2.03
CA ILE A 34 1.34 4.61 -1.62
C ILE A 34 0.03 3.82 -1.47
N PRO A 35 -0.45 3.06 -2.47
CA PRO A 35 -1.69 2.31 -2.32
C PRO A 35 -1.61 1.22 -1.24
N LEU A 36 -0.43 0.65 -0.98
CA LEU A 36 -0.22 -0.31 0.11
C LEU A 36 -0.31 0.36 1.49
N GLN A 37 0.26 1.55 1.63
CA GLN A 37 0.15 2.36 2.85
C GLN A 37 -1.31 2.76 3.11
N LEU A 38 -2.03 3.19 2.08
CA LEU A 38 -3.46 3.53 2.17
C LEU A 38 -4.31 2.31 2.52
N LEU A 39 -4.04 1.15 1.92
CA LEU A 39 -4.72 -0.09 2.27
C LEU A 39 -4.53 -0.44 3.75
N ALA A 40 -3.28 -0.39 4.24
CA ALA A 40 -2.98 -0.65 5.64
C ALA A 40 -3.71 0.34 6.57
N TYR A 41 -3.67 1.63 6.24
CA TYR A 41 -4.38 2.69 6.96
C TYR A 41 -5.89 2.41 7.03
N HIS A 42 -6.54 2.18 5.89
CA HIS A 42 -7.98 1.97 5.86
C HIS A 42 -8.41 0.69 6.58
N VAL A 43 -7.62 -0.38 6.49
CA VAL A 43 -7.87 -1.61 7.26
C VAL A 43 -7.72 -1.35 8.77
N ALA A 44 -6.70 -0.60 9.19
CA ALA A 44 -6.48 -0.28 10.60
C ALA A 44 -7.60 0.60 11.17
N VAL A 45 -8.03 1.63 10.42
CA VAL A 45 -9.19 2.47 10.77
C VAL A 45 -10.46 1.63 10.84
N PHE A 46 -10.72 0.78 9.84
CA PHE A 46 -11.88 -0.11 9.82
C PHE A 46 -11.90 -1.08 11.01
N LYS A 47 -10.74 -1.58 11.42
CA LYS A 47 -10.58 -2.46 12.58
C LYS A 47 -10.58 -1.73 13.92
N GLY A 48 -10.63 -0.39 13.94
CA GLY A 48 -10.60 0.42 15.16
C GLY A 48 -9.28 0.32 15.94
N THR A 49 -8.18 0.03 15.26
CA THR A 49 -6.85 -0.01 15.88
C THR A 49 -6.19 1.37 15.83
N ASP A 50 -5.35 1.67 16.83
CA ASP A 50 -4.56 2.91 16.84
C ASP A 50 -3.50 2.87 15.73
N VAL A 51 -3.64 3.79 14.77
CA VAL A 51 -2.78 3.88 13.59
C VAL A 51 -1.48 4.63 13.91
N ASP A 52 -1.56 5.63 14.78
CA ASP A 52 -0.43 6.50 15.13
C ASP A 52 0.47 5.83 16.19
N GLN A 53 -0.12 4.99 17.03
CA GLN A 53 0.58 4.26 18.10
C GLN A 53 0.25 2.75 18.06
N PRO A 54 0.76 2.01 17.06
CA PRO A 54 0.53 0.58 16.95
C PRO A 54 1.08 -0.17 18.16
N ARG A 55 0.32 -1.19 18.61
CA ARG A 55 0.69 -1.99 19.79
C ARG A 55 2.07 -2.61 19.61
N ASN A 56 2.86 -2.60 20.69
CA ASN A 56 4.20 -3.20 20.78
C ASN A 56 5.28 -2.54 19.90
N LEU A 57 5.00 -1.38 19.30
CA LEU A 57 5.97 -0.66 18.49
C LEU A 57 6.28 0.70 19.12
N ALA A 58 7.49 1.17 18.84
CA ALA A 58 7.94 2.52 19.14
C ALA A 58 8.45 3.16 17.83
N LYS A 59 8.49 4.49 17.79
CA LYS A 59 8.99 5.21 16.60
C LYS A 59 10.47 4.91 16.32
N SER A 60 11.25 4.68 17.37
CA SER A 60 12.63 4.22 17.34
C SER A 60 12.91 3.37 18.59
N VAL A 61 13.79 2.39 18.46
CA VAL A 61 14.28 1.58 19.59
C VAL A 61 15.67 2.11 19.95
N THR A 62 15.82 2.65 21.16
CA THR A 62 17.06 3.33 21.60
C THR A 62 17.73 2.64 22.78
N VAL A 63 17.21 1.47 23.19
CA VAL A 63 17.79 0.64 24.26
C VAL A 63 18.30 -0.66 23.63
N GLU A 64 19.48 -1.11 24.06
CA GLU A 64 20.07 -2.42 23.70
C GLU A 64 19.48 -3.55 24.55
#